data_AF-A0A1C5UDS8-F1
#
_entry.id   AF-A0A1C5UDS8-F1
#
_cell.length_a   1.000
_cell.length_b   1.000
_cell.length_c   1.000
_cell.angle_alpha   90.00
_cell.angle_beta   90.00
_cell.angle_gamma   90.00
#
_symmetry.space_group_name_H-M   'P 1'
#
loop_
_entity.id
_entity.type
_entity.pdbx_description
1 polymer ?
#
loop_
_entity_poly.entity_id
_entity_poly.type
_entity_poly.pdbx_seq_one_letter_code
_entity_poly.pdbx_strand_id
1 'polypeptide(L)'
;MLEKAVFSEYTTLNLAFGIMITKALEEKDHGYARFLAEKMCTLASGFDMGKYNECAAMLNVVTAENNVEGTFQVAKQLLNNVDTICDFQESQLYKHMKFQEVENPYTEEMKKELLEGFRNAEEFAYMKEYEPWKKLLSGN
;
A
#
# COMPACT_ATOMS: atom_id res chain seq x y z
N MET A 1 24.55 -13.64 0.08
CA MET A 1 23.56 -14.34 -0.76
C MET A 1 22.89 -13.28 -1.63
N LEU A 2 22.76 -13.50 -2.94
CA LEU A 2 22.28 -12.48 -3.89
C LEU A 2 20.83 -12.06 -3.64
N GLU A 3 19.96 -12.99 -3.23
CA GLU A 3 18.55 -12.71 -2.90
C GLU A 3 18.38 -11.66 -1.79
N LYS A 4 19.24 -11.70 -0.77
CA LYS A 4 19.25 -10.67 0.29
C LYS A 4 19.62 -9.29 -0.27
N ALA A 5 20.51 -9.22 -1.25
CA ALA A 5 20.83 -7.96 -1.92
C ALA A 5 19.63 -7.47 -2.74
N VAL A 6 18.98 -8.36 -3.51
CA VAL A 6 17.76 -8.05 -4.28
C VAL A 6 16.65 -7.51 -3.37
N PHE A 7 16.36 -8.18 -2.25
CA PHE A 7 15.37 -7.73 -1.27
C PHE A 7 15.73 -6.37 -0.63
N SER A 8 17.02 -6.17 -0.31
CA SER A 8 17.51 -4.91 0.24
C SER A 8 17.36 -3.77 -0.77
N GLU A 9 17.70 -3.99 -2.04
CA GLU A 9 17.58 -2.98 -3.10
C GLU A 9 16.12 -2.62 -3.35
N TYR A 10 15.20 -3.60 -3.34
CA TYR A 10 13.76 -3.30 -3.35
C TYR A 10 13.38 -2.35 -2.22
N THR A 11 13.80 -2.65 -0.99
CA THR A 11 13.46 -1.84 0.19
C THR A 11 14.01 -0.41 0.06
N THR A 12 15.25 -0.26 -0.41
CA THR A 12 15.88 1.03 -0.67
C THR A 12 15.14 1.82 -1.75
N LEU A 13 14.81 1.19 -2.88
CA LEU A 13 14.06 1.82 -3.96
C LEU A 13 12.65 2.21 -3.52
N ASN A 14 11.96 1.34 -2.80
CA ASN A 14 10.62 1.60 -2.28
C ASN A 14 10.60 2.83 -1.35
N LEU A 15 11.59 2.94 -0.46
CA LEU A 15 11.76 4.13 0.38
C LEU A 15 12.06 5.39 -0.44
N ALA A 16 12.98 5.30 -1.41
CA ALA A 16 13.34 6.43 -2.25
C ALA A 16 12.13 6.97 -3.03
N PHE A 17 11.35 6.09 -3.65
CA PHE A 17 10.11 6.48 -4.33
C PHE A 17 9.08 7.07 -3.38
N GLY A 18 8.93 6.50 -2.17
CA GLY A 18 8.04 7.05 -1.15
C GLY A 18 8.37 8.51 -0.79
N ILE A 19 9.66 8.82 -0.57
CA ILE A 19 10.13 10.18 -0.31
C ILE A 19 9.85 11.11 -1.50
N MET A 20 10.08 10.63 -2.72
CA MET A 20 9.82 11.41 -3.93
C MET A 20 8.33 11.70 -4.12
N ILE A 21 7.43 10.76 -3.81
CA ILE A 21 5.98 10.96 -3.83
C ILE A 21 5.61 12.06 -2.83
N THR A 22 6.08 11.97 -1.58
CA THR A 22 5.80 12.98 -0.56
C THR A 22 6.23 14.38 -1.03
N LYS A 23 7.44 14.50 -1.58
CA LYS A 23 7.94 15.77 -2.14
C LYS A 23 7.08 16.28 -3.30
N ALA A 24 6.67 15.41 -4.22
CA ALA A 24 5.78 15.78 -5.32
C ALA A 24 4.42 16.27 -4.82
N LEU A 25 3.87 15.64 -3.77
CA LEU A 25 2.61 16.06 -3.15
C LEU A 25 2.74 17.40 -2.41
N GLU A 26 3.84 17.66 -1.71
CA GLU A 26 4.16 18.97 -1.11
C GLU A 26 4.24 20.08 -2.16
N GLU A 27 4.79 19.76 -3.33
CA GLU A 27 4.90 20.67 -4.48
C GLU A 27 3.58 20.76 -5.29
N LYS A 28 2.52 20.04 -4.87
CA LYS A 28 1.22 19.91 -5.55
C LYS A 28 1.31 19.37 -6.98
N ASP A 29 2.38 18.65 -7.30
CA ASP A 29 2.54 17.93 -8.57
C ASP A 29 1.92 16.53 -8.47
N HIS A 30 0.58 16.50 -8.49
CA HIS A 30 -0.19 15.26 -8.42
C HIS A 30 0.10 14.32 -9.60
N GLY A 31 0.42 14.87 -10.78
CA GLY A 31 0.76 14.09 -11.98
C GLY A 31 2.06 13.32 -11.79
N TYR A 32 3.10 13.98 -11.25
CA TYR A 32 4.36 13.32 -10.95
C TYR A 32 4.25 12.35 -9.77
N ALA A 33 3.51 12.70 -8.71
CA ALA A 33 3.25 11.80 -7.59
C ALA A 33 2.57 10.49 -8.06
N ARG A 34 1.57 10.59 -8.93
CA ARG A 34 0.90 9.44 -9.56
C ARG A 34 1.86 8.60 -10.38
N PHE A 35 2.66 9.23 -11.24
CA PHE A 35 3.68 8.53 -12.03
C PHE A 35 4.65 7.74 -11.14
N LEU A 36 5.11 8.32 -10.02
CA LEU A 36 5.98 7.64 -9.06
C LEU A 36 5.27 6.47 -8.36
N ALA A 37 4.01 6.64 -7.96
CA ALA A 37 3.22 5.55 -7.37
C ALA A 37 3.02 4.37 -8.34
N GLU A 38 2.82 4.64 -9.63
CA GLU A 38 2.77 3.60 -10.68
C GLU A 38 4.12 2.87 -10.85
N LYS A 39 5.24 3.58 -10.67
CA LYS A 39 6.57 2.94 -10.63
C LYS A 39 6.74 2.04 -9.42
N MET A 40 6.27 2.45 -8.23
CA MET A 40 6.27 1.61 -7.04
C MET A 40 5.40 0.36 -7.21
N CYS A 41 4.23 0.50 -7.84
CA CYS A 41 3.37 -0.63 -8.19
C CYS A 41 4.11 -1.65 -9.07
N THR A 42 4.77 -1.16 -10.13
CA THR A 42 5.58 -2.02 -11.02
C THR A 42 6.77 -2.65 -10.30
N LEU A 43 7.42 -1.91 -9.40
CA LEU A 43 8.53 -2.39 -8.59
C LEU A 43 8.10 -3.51 -7.64
N ALA A 44 7.02 -3.32 -6.88
CA ALA A 44 6.47 -4.33 -5.98
C ALA A 44 6.06 -5.60 -6.75
N SER A 45 5.43 -5.44 -7.90
CA SER A 45 5.03 -6.55 -8.77
C SER A 45 6.25 -7.31 -9.31
N GLY A 46 7.27 -6.60 -9.80
CA GLY A 46 8.48 -7.21 -10.35
C GLY A 46 9.38 -7.92 -9.33
N PHE A 47 9.18 -7.65 -8.04
CA PHE A 47 9.93 -8.24 -6.93
C PHE A 47 9.08 -9.20 -6.08
N ASP A 48 7.91 -9.60 -6.57
CA ASP A 48 6.95 -10.52 -5.93
C ASP A 48 6.56 -10.11 -4.50
N MET A 49 6.33 -8.81 -4.28
CA MET A 49 6.06 -8.27 -2.94
C MET A 49 4.60 -8.43 -2.50
N GLY A 50 3.72 -8.92 -3.38
CA GLY A 50 2.31 -9.12 -3.08
C GLY A 50 1.42 -7.91 -3.41
N LYS A 51 0.12 -8.17 -3.57
CA LYS A 51 -0.86 -7.19 -4.07
C LYS A 51 -1.07 -6.00 -3.13
N TYR A 52 -0.93 -6.20 -1.82
CA TYR A 52 -0.95 -5.10 -0.86
C TYR A 52 0.13 -4.04 -1.19
N ASN A 53 1.37 -4.50 -1.39
CA ASN A 53 2.51 -3.63 -1.67
C ASN A 53 2.41 -2.95 -3.05
N GLU A 54 1.75 -3.59 -4.02
CA GLU A 54 1.49 -2.99 -5.34
C GLU A 54 0.56 -1.76 -5.29
N CYS A 55 -0.38 -1.70 -4.34
CA CYS A 55 -1.40 -0.63 -4.31
C CYS A 55 -1.20 0.42 -3.21
N ALA A 56 -0.38 0.15 -2.19
CA ALA A 56 -0.20 1.00 -1.01
C ALA A 56 0.19 2.45 -1.35
N ALA A 57 1.15 2.65 -2.25
CA ALA A 57 1.65 3.99 -2.59
C ALA A 57 0.59 4.90 -3.22
N MET A 58 -0.39 4.31 -3.92
CA MET A 58 -1.43 5.09 -4.61
C MET A 58 -2.39 5.78 -3.64
N LEU A 59 -2.55 5.25 -2.42
CA LEU A 59 -3.46 5.80 -1.42
C LEU A 59 -3.13 7.26 -1.09
N ASN A 60 -1.85 7.57 -0.89
CA ASN A 60 -1.39 8.93 -0.60
C ASN A 60 -1.72 9.90 -1.73
N VAL A 61 -1.60 9.44 -2.98
CA VAL A 61 -1.89 10.26 -4.18
C VAL A 61 -3.37 10.57 -4.28
N VAL A 62 -4.24 9.56 -4.26
CA VAL A 62 -5.69 9.76 -4.38
C VAL A 62 -6.26 10.53 -3.18
N THR A 63 -5.63 10.42 -2.01
CA THR A 63 -6.00 11.17 -0.81
C THR A 63 -5.64 12.65 -0.94
N ALA A 64 -4.42 12.96 -1.39
CA ALA A 64 -4.01 14.34 -1.63
C ALA A 64 -4.83 15.04 -2.73
N GLU A 65 -5.34 14.28 -3.71
CA GLU A 65 -6.25 14.77 -4.75
C GLU A 65 -7.70 14.95 -4.27
N ASN A 66 -8.05 14.51 -3.04
CA ASN A 66 -9.44 14.35 -2.58
C ASN A 66 -10.30 13.56 -3.57
N ASN A 67 -9.72 12.56 -4.23
CA ASN A 67 -10.36 11.78 -5.27
C ASN A 67 -11.24 10.69 -4.65
N VAL A 68 -12.54 10.98 -4.47
CA VAL A 68 -13.49 10.09 -3.78
C VAL A 68 -13.48 8.66 -4.32
N GLU A 69 -13.62 8.51 -5.64
CA GLU A 69 -13.69 7.17 -6.24
C GLU A 69 -12.33 6.48 -6.20
N GLY A 70 -11.25 7.20 -6.49
CA GLY A 70 -9.88 6.67 -6.42
C GLY A 70 -9.54 6.17 -5.02
N THR A 71 -9.83 6.94 -3.98
CA THR A 71 -9.60 6.58 -2.59
C THR A 71 -10.40 5.34 -2.19
N PHE A 72 -11.69 5.29 -2.55
CA PHE A 72 -12.51 4.12 -2.27
C PHE A 72 -11.94 2.85 -2.92
N GLN A 73 -11.56 2.91 -4.19
CA GLN A 73 -11.03 1.74 -4.90
C GLN A 73 -9.70 1.28 -4.32
N VAL A 74 -8.77 2.20 -4.02
CA VAL A 74 -7.47 1.84 -3.43
C VAL A 74 -7.64 1.29 -2.01
N ALA A 75 -8.45 1.93 -1.16
CA ALA A 75 -8.72 1.44 0.19
C ALA A 75 -9.34 0.04 0.19
N LYS A 76 -10.28 -0.20 -0.73
CA LYS A 76 -10.88 -1.53 -0.93
C LYS A 76 -9.83 -2.57 -1.37
N GLN A 77 -8.94 -2.20 -2.30
CA GLN A 77 -7.84 -3.08 -2.70
C GLN A 77 -6.92 -3.41 -1.52
N LEU A 78 -6.54 -2.42 -0.70
CA LEU A 78 -5.69 -2.65 0.47
C LEU A 78 -6.35 -3.61 1.46
N LEU A 79 -7.62 -3.40 1.80
CA LEU A 79 -8.38 -4.26 2.72
C LEU A 79 -8.57 -5.70 2.21
N ASN A 80 -8.72 -5.86 0.90
CA ASN A 80 -8.92 -7.16 0.26
C ASN A 80 -7.63 -7.97 0.09
N ASN A 81 -6.47 -7.32 0.19
CA ASN A 81 -5.18 -7.94 -0.07
C ASN A 81 -4.24 -7.90 1.15
N VAL A 82 -4.74 -7.60 2.36
CA VAL A 82 -3.89 -7.55 3.58
C VAL A 82 -3.15 -8.87 3.81
N ASP A 83 -3.77 -10.00 3.45
CA ASP A 83 -3.17 -11.33 3.48
C ASP A 83 -1.96 -11.50 2.56
N THR A 84 -1.86 -10.68 1.51
CA THR A 84 -0.74 -10.71 0.55
C THR A 84 0.46 -9.86 0.94
N ILE A 85 0.43 -9.13 2.07
CA ILE A 85 1.52 -8.22 2.46
C ILE A 85 2.88 -8.92 2.58
N CYS A 86 2.87 -10.23 2.87
CA CYS A 86 4.06 -11.05 3.02
C CYS A 86 4.25 -12.10 1.92
N ASP A 87 3.59 -11.98 0.76
CA ASP A 87 3.71 -12.95 -0.35
C ASP A 87 5.16 -13.18 -0.80
N PHE A 88 6.05 -12.20 -0.61
CA PHE A 88 7.48 -12.34 -0.88
C PHE A 88 8.13 -13.49 -0.09
N GLN A 89 7.57 -13.90 1.05
CA GLN A 89 8.09 -15.02 1.84
C GLN A 89 7.96 -16.35 1.10
N GLU A 90 6.94 -16.48 0.25
CA GLU A 90 6.64 -17.69 -0.56
C GLU A 90 7.12 -17.56 -2.01
N SER A 91 7.73 -16.43 -2.38
CA SER A 91 8.20 -16.19 -3.75
C SER A 91 9.42 -17.05 -4.11
N GLN A 92 9.41 -17.56 -5.36
CA GLN A 92 10.55 -18.24 -5.97
C GLN A 92 11.80 -17.35 -6.08
N LEU A 93 11.63 -16.03 -6.11
CA LEU A 93 12.72 -15.05 -6.17
C LEU A 93 13.59 -15.09 -4.91
N TYR A 94 13.03 -15.44 -3.75
CA TYR A 94 13.71 -15.45 -2.46
C TYR A 94 13.85 -16.87 -1.87
N LYS A 95 13.87 -17.89 -2.72
CA LYS A 95 13.78 -19.32 -2.33
C LYS A 95 14.83 -19.82 -1.33
N HIS A 96 15.98 -19.15 -1.17
CA HIS A 96 17.01 -19.52 -0.20
C HIS A 96 17.03 -18.60 1.04
N MET A 97 16.22 -17.55 1.05
CA MET A 97 16.03 -16.72 2.23
C MET A 97 15.17 -17.43 3.27
N LYS A 98 15.49 -17.19 4.54
CA LYS A 98 14.65 -17.60 5.66
C LYS A 98 14.05 -16.35 6.26
N PHE A 99 12.75 -16.17 6.07
CA PHE A 99 11.99 -15.12 6.73
C PHE A 99 11.55 -15.58 8.11
N GLN A 100 11.24 -14.63 8.99
CA GLN A 100 10.56 -14.96 10.24
C GLN A 100 9.12 -15.34 9.92
N GLU A 101 8.63 -16.42 10.53
CA GLU A 101 7.22 -16.76 10.45
C GLU A 101 6.40 -15.60 11.02
N VAL A 102 5.45 -15.13 10.22
CA VAL A 102 4.49 -14.13 10.67
C VAL A 102 3.40 -14.89 11.43
N GLU A 103 3.33 -14.71 12.74
CA GLU A 103 2.26 -15.32 13.52
C GLU A 103 0.89 -14.76 13.07
N ASN A 104 -0.04 -15.67 12.78
CA ASN A 104 -1.45 -15.34 12.55
C ASN A 104 -2.09 -15.02 13.91
N PRO A 105 -1.98 -13.76 14.36
CA PRO A 105 -3.02 -12.77 14.06
C PRO A 105 -2.54 -11.47 13.35
N TYR A 106 -1.29 -11.39 12.87
CA TYR A 106 -0.73 -10.14 12.32
C TYR A 106 -1.56 -9.49 11.22
N THR A 107 -2.04 -10.26 10.23
CA THR A 107 -2.83 -9.72 9.11
C THR A 107 -4.23 -9.29 9.53
N GLU A 108 -4.83 -9.97 10.51
CA GLU A 108 -6.12 -9.57 11.09
C GLU A 108 -6.00 -8.31 11.93
N GLU A 109 -4.92 -8.17 12.71
CA GLU A 109 -4.61 -6.95 13.46
C GLU A 109 -4.38 -5.77 12.51
N MET A 110 -3.53 -5.97 11.49
CA MET A 110 -3.26 -4.96 10.46
C MET A 110 -4.52 -4.53 9.72
N LYS A 111 -5.44 -5.45 9.38
CA LYS A 111 -6.71 -5.10 8.75
C LYS A 111 -7.59 -4.25 9.67
N LYS A 112 -7.60 -4.53 10.97
CA LYS A 112 -8.31 -3.71 11.97
C LYS A 112 -7.71 -2.31 12.07
N GLU A 113 -6.39 -2.20 12.16
CA GLU A 113 -5.67 -0.92 12.19
C GLU A 113 -5.95 -0.09 10.93
N LEU A 114 -5.95 -0.73 9.75
CA LEU A 114 -6.24 -0.04 8.49
C LEU A 114 -7.69 0.47 8.44
N LEU A 115 -8.66 -0.34 8.88
CA LEU A 115 -10.06 0.07 9.01
C LEU A 115 -10.22 1.23 10.01
N GLU A 116 -9.50 1.19 11.13
CA GLU A 116 -9.52 2.26 12.12
C GLU A 116 -8.93 3.56 11.57
N GLY A 117 -7.80 3.49 10.87
CA GLY A 117 -7.20 4.63 10.18
C GLY A 117 -8.16 5.28 9.19
N PHE A 118 -8.84 4.47 8.37
CA PHE A 118 -9.85 4.96 7.43
C PHE A 118 -11.07 5.61 8.09
N ARG A 119 -11.45 5.18 9.30
CA ARG A 119 -12.57 5.77 10.06
C ARG A 119 -12.18 7.09 10.71
N ASN A 120 -10.96 7.18 11.25
CA ASN A 120 -10.61 8.21 12.22
C ASN A 120 -9.68 9.30 11.68
N ALA A 121 -8.87 9.02 10.64
CA ALA A 121 -7.91 10.00 10.14
C ALA A 121 -8.61 11.19 9.46
N GLU A 122 -8.18 12.41 9.80
CA GLU A 122 -8.72 13.66 9.23
C GLU A 122 -8.53 13.73 7.71
N GLU A 123 -7.49 13.08 7.21
CA GLU A 123 -7.17 12.96 5.79
C GLU A 123 -8.35 12.36 4.98
N PHE A 124 -9.20 11.53 5.59
CA PHE A 124 -10.38 10.95 4.92
C PHE A 124 -11.69 11.71 5.21
N ALA A 125 -11.63 12.92 5.79
CA ALA A 125 -12.84 13.68 6.13
C ALA A 125 -13.74 13.96 4.90
N TYR A 126 -13.15 14.12 3.71
CA TYR A 126 -13.88 14.31 2.45
C TYR A 126 -14.69 13.07 2.00
N MET A 127 -14.40 11.89 2.56
CA MET A 127 -15.10 10.63 2.26
C MET A 127 -16.37 10.43 3.10
N LYS A 128 -16.59 11.24 4.14
CA LYS A 128 -17.64 11.01 5.16
C LYS A 128 -19.05 10.91 4.58
N GLU A 129 -19.36 11.59 3.49
CA GLU A 129 -20.68 11.53 2.85
C GLU A 129 -20.79 10.47 1.75
N TYR A 130 -19.70 9.75 1.44
CA TYR A 130 -19.71 8.74 0.38
C TYR A 130 -20.27 7.41 0.90
N GLU A 131 -21.47 7.04 0.47
CA GLU A 131 -22.15 5.83 0.95
C GLU A 131 -21.38 4.51 0.75
N PRO A 132 -20.70 4.26 -0.39
CA PRO A 132 -19.86 3.08 -0.54
C PRO A 132 -18.71 3.02 0.47
N TRP A 133 -18.14 4.17 0.86
CA TRP A 133 -17.11 4.26 1.90
C TRP A 133 -17.66 3.86 3.26
N LYS A 134 -18.82 4.40 3.67
CA LYS A 134 -19.48 4.00 4.93
C LYS A 134 -19.71 2.49 5.02
N LYS A 135 -20.16 1.87 3.92
CA LYS A 135 -20.37 0.41 3.82
C LYS A 135 -19.06 -0.39 3.88
N LEU A 136 -17.99 0.11 3.29
CA LEU A 136 -16.67 -0.52 3.38
C LEU A 136 -16.18 -0.55 4.83
N LEU A 137 -16.39 0.55 5.56
CA LEU A 137 -15.93 0.69 6.94
C LEU A 137 -16.82 0.01 7.98
N SER A 138 -18.08 -0.30 7.67
CA SER A 138 -18.96 -1.00 8.62
C SER A 138 -18.63 -2.48 8.80
N GLY A 139 -17.79 -3.06 7.92
CA GLY A 139 -17.43 -4.48 7.98
C GLY A 139 -18.66 -5.37 7.81
N ASN A 140 -19.11 -5.55 6.56
CA ASN A 140 -20.07 -6.60 6.23
C ASN A 140 -19.37 -7.96 6.13
#